data_AF-A0A316GF40-F1
#
_entry.id   AF-A0A316GF40-F1
#
_cell.length_a   1.000
_cell.length_b   1.000
_cell.length_c   1.000
_cell.angle_alpha   90.00
_cell.angle_beta   90.00
_cell.angle_gamma   90.00
#
_symmetry.space_group_name_H-M   'P 1'
#
loop_
_entity.id
_entity.type
_entity.pdbx_description
1 polymer ?
#
loop_
_entity_poly.entity_id
_entity_poly.type
_entity_poly.pdbx_seq_one_letter_code
_entity_poly.pdbx_strand_id
1 'polypeptide(L)'
;MRIATYNVEWFSNLFDDHGRLLDDHGWSGRHDVRRHQQIEALGIVFTALDADAIMVIEAPDSHRRRDGVAALEAFARTMNLRTSRAVIGFANETQQEIALLFDPQVMTAVHDPVGSPRFDQEYAIDLDVDAEPERVRWSKPPLELLVTARGGTSLRMIGVHAKSKAPHGARRPDHAMRIAIDNRRKQLAQCIWLRERVEDHLDAGQSLVVLGDFNDGPGLDEYEKLFGRSGVEIVMGQEGEPRLYDAHAEALLRRPVGGFLPASARFWMADRKRWMQTLLDYVMVSPDLRDKARNWRIWHPFDDPVCDEVPELRSALLTASDHFPVSIELDIA
;
A
#
# COMPACT_ATOMS: atom_id res chain seq x y z
N MET A 1 10.20 -12.82 -10.94
CA MET A 1 9.07 -11.89 -11.05
C MET A 1 9.28 -10.72 -10.09
N ARG A 2 9.23 -9.47 -10.57
CA ARG A 2 9.32 -8.28 -9.72
C ARG A 2 7.93 -7.77 -9.37
N ILE A 3 7.62 -7.73 -8.08
CA ILE A 3 6.35 -7.22 -7.55
C ILE A 3 6.64 -5.97 -6.75
N ALA A 4 5.88 -4.90 -6.98
CA ALA A 4 5.99 -3.65 -6.25
C ALA A 4 4.65 -3.23 -5.66
N THR A 5 4.70 -2.39 -4.62
CA THR A 5 3.60 -1.56 -4.16
C THR A 5 4.01 -0.10 -4.25
N TYR A 6 3.06 0.77 -4.60
CA TYR A 6 3.30 2.20 -4.67
C TYR A 6 2.03 3.00 -4.38
N ASN A 7 2.01 3.75 -3.28
CA ASN A 7 1.05 4.84 -3.08
C ASN A 7 1.45 6.02 -3.96
N VAL A 8 0.55 6.44 -4.84
CA VAL A 8 0.83 7.43 -5.90
C VAL A 8 0.25 8.81 -5.61
N GLU A 9 -0.34 9.01 -4.42
CA GLU A 9 -0.90 10.28 -3.94
C GLU A 9 -1.91 10.91 -4.92
N TRP A 10 -3.19 10.59 -4.76
CA TRP A 10 -4.34 11.18 -5.50
C TRP A 10 -4.35 10.95 -7.01
N PHE A 11 -4.16 9.71 -7.48
CA PHE A 11 -4.03 9.45 -8.92
C PHE A 11 -5.28 9.85 -9.73
N SER A 12 -6.48 9.72 -9.14
CA SER A 12 -7.76 10.09 -9.77
C SER A 12 -7.78 11.51 -10.34
N ASN A 13 -7.08 12.46 -9.71
CA ASN A 13 -7.04 13.86 -10.14
C ASN A 13 -6.29 14.10 -11.45
N LEU A 14 -5.49 13.12 -11.88
CA LEU A 14 -4.70 13.18 -13.12
C LEU A 14 -5.51 12.76 -14.35
N PHE A 15 -6.78 12.37 -14.18
CA PHE A 15 -7.64 11.90 -15.26
C PHE A 15 -8.93 12.71 -15.39
N ASP A 16 -9.47 12.76 -16.61
CA ASP A 16 -10.84 13.22 -16.83
C ASP A 16 -11.85 12.08 -16.61
N ASP A 17 -13.15 12.41 -16.70
CA ASP A 17 -14.23 11.43 -16.53
C ASP A 17 -14.22 10.33 -17.60
N HIS A 18 -13.46 10.48 -18.69
CA HIS A 18 -13.28 9.48 -19.74
C HIS A 18 -12.00 8.64 -19.54
N GLY A 19 -11.30 8.80 -18.41
CA GLY A 19 -10.07 8.09 -18.10
C GLY A 19 -8.87 8.55 -18.93
N ARG A 20 -8.93 9.74 -19.54
CA ARG A 20 -7.81 10.33 -20.28
C ARG A 20 -6.94 11.15 -19.33
N LEU A 21 -5.63 11.05 -19.49
CA LEU A 21 -4.68 11.86 -18.74
C LEU A 21 -4.91 13.35 -19.01
N LEU A 22 -4.98 14.13 -17.94
CA LEU A 22 -5.06 15.58 -17.96
C LEU A 22 -3.64 16.16 -17.83
N ASP A 23 -2.85 15.98 -18.89
CA ASP A 23 -1.49 16.52 -18.99
C ASP A 23 -1.52 18.02 -19.29
N ASP A 24 -1.78 18.80 -18.24
CA ASP A 24 -1.84 20.25 -18.30
C ASP A 24 -1.22 20.93 -17.06
N HIS A 25 -1.32 22.25 -17.00
CA HIS A 25 -0.80 23.06 -15.89
C HIS A 25 -1.81 23.24 -14.73
N GLY A 26 -2.86 22.43 -14.67
CA GLY A 26 -3.77 22.34 -13.54
C GLY A 26 -3.08 21.79 -12.29
N TRP A 27 -3.70 21.97 -11.12
CA TRP A 27 -3.21 21.40 -9.85
C TRP A 27 -3.54 19.91 -9.77
N SER A 28 -2.61 19.10 -9.26
CA SER A 28 -2.81 17.65 -9.17
C SER A 28 -3.49 17.17 -7.88
N GLY A 29 -3.58 18.03 -6.87
CA GLY A 29 -4.01 17.66 -5.51
C GLY A 29 -2.84 17.46 -4.56
N ARG A 30 -1.64 17.16 -5.08
CA ARG A 30 -0.39 17.24 -4.34
C ARG A 30 0.00 18.71 -4.09
N HIS A 31 0.59 18.97 -2.92
CA HIS A 31 1.02 20.32 -2.54
C HIS A 31 2.10 20.85 -3.48
N ASP A 32 1.84 22.00 -4.11
CA ASP A 32 2.76 22.71 -5.00
C ASP A 32 3.24 21.90 -6.23
N VAL A 33 2.41 20.94 -6.69
CA VAL A 33 2.69 20.13 -7.88
C VAL A 33 1.54 20.23 -8.88
N ARG A 34 1.90 20.47 -10.15
CA ARG A 34 0.96 20.50 -11.28
C ARG A 34 0.77 19.11 -11.88
N ARG A 35 -0.34 18.90 -12.57
CA ARG A 35 -0.67 17.60 -13.19
C ARG A 35 0.40 17.11 -14.15
N HIS A 36 0.85 17.93 -15.10
CA HIS A 36 1.93 17.54 -16.00
C HIS A 36 3.19 17.07 -15.25
N GLN A 37 3.58 17.76 -14.17
CA GLN A 37 4.77 17.40 -13.38
C GLN A 37 4.59 16.06 -12.68
N GLN A 38 3.43 15.81 -12.07
CA GLN A 38 3.17 14.54 -11.41
C GLN A 38 3.04 13.40 -12.42
N ILE A 39 2.39 13.63 -13.57
CA ILE A 39 2.24 12.65 -14.66
C ILE A 39 3.62 12.25 -15.20
N GLU A 40 4.47 13.22 -15.53
CA GLU A 40 5.84 12.97 -16.01
C GLU A 40 6.66 12.22 -14.98
N ALA A 41 6.62 12.67 -13.72
CA ALA A 41 7.34 12.04 -12.63
C ALA A 41 6.89 10.58 -12.38
N LEU A 42 5.58 10.32 -12.37
CA LEU A 42 5.04 8.97 -12.27
C LEU A 42 5.46 8.12 -13.49
N GLY A 43 5.47 8.68 -14.69
CA GLY A 43 5.97 7.99 -15.89
C GLY A 43 7.42 7.51 -15.74
N ILE A 44 8.30 8.39 -15.24
CA ILE A 44 9.71 8.06 -14.96
C ILE A 44 9.81 6.96 -13.90
N VAL A 45 9.10 7.10 -12.78
CA VAL A 45 9.16 6.13 -11.67
C VAL A 45 8.64 4.75 -12.11
N PHE A 46 7.48 4.69 -12.76
CA PHE A 46 6.91 3.42 -13.24
C PHE A 46 7.80 2.75 -14.29
N THR A 47 8.44 3.53 -15.16
CA THR A 47 9.40 3.02 -16.14
C THR A 47 10.64 2.45 -15.45
N ALA A 48 11.19 3.18 -14.48
CA ALA A 48 12.38 2.75 -13.73
C ALA A 48 12.12 1.51 -12.87
N LEU A 49 10.91 1.37 -12.32
CA LEU A 49 10.51 0.21 -11.54
C LEU A 49 10.62 -1.09 -12.35
N ASP A 50 10.21 -1.05 -13.63
CA ASP A 50 10.19 -2.20 -14.55
C ASP A 50 9.64 -3.48 -13.87
N ALA A 51 8.56 -3.31 -13.12
CA ALA A 51 7.94 -4.39 -12.36
C ALA A 51 7.03 -5.23 -13.26
N ASP A 52 6.90 -6.52 -12.93
CA ASP A 52 5.92 -7.40 -13.56
C ASP A 52 4.50 -7.12 -13.05
N ALA A 53 4.39 -6.65 -11.81
CA ALA A 53 3.14 -6.22 -11.19
C ALA A 53 3.36 -5.10 -10.17
N ILE A 54 2.46 -4.12 -10.15
CA ILE A 54 2.47 -2.97 -9.25
C ILE A 54 1.12 -2.87 -8.57
N MET A 55 1.08 -3.07 -7.25
CA MET A 55 -0.05 -2.72 -6.42
C MET A 55 -0.08 -1.20 -6.25
N VAL A 56 -1.00 -0.55 -6.95
CA VAL A 56 -1.17 0.91 -6.93
C VAL A 56 -2.15 1.26 -5.80
N ILE A 57 -1.66 2.03 -4.84
CA ILE A 57 -2.45 2.55 -3.72
C ILE A 57 -2.83 3.99 -4.04
N GLU A 58 -4.09 4.37 -3.77
CA GLU A 58 -4.68 5.62 -4.26
C GLU A 58 -4.83 5.67 -5.78
N ALA A 59 -5.13 4.50 -6.37
CA ALA A 59 -5.43 4.35 -7.78
C ALA A 59 -6.69 5.15 -8.18
N PRO A 60 -6.88 5.41 -9.50
CA PRO A 60 -8.04 6.14 -10.00
C PRO A 60 -9.37 5.49 -9.61
N ASP A 61 -10.37 6.33 -9.38
CA ASP A 61 -11.67 5.92 -8.86
C ASP A 61 -12.53 5.19 -9.89
N SER A 62 -13.36 4.27 -9.40
CA SER A 62 -14.27 3.49 -10.25
C SER A 62 -15.72 3.65 -9.77
N HIS A 63 -16.56 4.24 -10.61
CA HIS A 63 -18.00 4.40 -10.34
C HIS A 63 -18.79 4.55 -11.64
N ARG A 64 -20.11 4.79 -11.57
CA ARG A 64 -20.99 4.85 -12.76
C ARG A 64 -20.52 5.77 -13.90
N ARG A 65 -19.69 6.79 -13.64
CA ARG A 65 -19.20 7.73 -14.66
C ARG A 65 -17.70 7.62 -14.93
N ARG A 66 -16.95 6.86 -14.13
CA ARG A 66 -15.49 6.75 -14.22
C ARG A 66 -15.07 5.29 -14.14
N ASP A 67 -14.14 4.93 -15.00
CA ASP A 67 -13.57 3.60 -15.05
C ASP A 67 -12.09 3.69 -14.69
N GLY A 68 -11.77 3.36 -13.43
CA GLY A 68 -10.40 3.43 -12.92
C GLY A 68 -9.47 2.42 -13.60
N VAL A 69 -9.99 1.28 -14.07
CA VAL A 69 -9.23 0.30 -14.84
C VAL A 69 -8.83 0.92 -16.17
N ALA A 70 -9.80 1.50 -16.90
CA ALA A 70 -9.53 2.15 -18.17
C ALA A 70 -8.55 3.33 -18.04
N ALA A 71 -8.66 4.11 -16.96
CA ALA A 71 -7.73 5.20 -16.65
C ALA A 71 -6.30 4.71 -16.40
N LEU A 72 -6.14 3.68 -15.56
CA LEU A 72 -4.82 3.14 -15.24
C LEU A 72 -4.16 2.47 -16.46
N GLU A 73 -4.94 1.77 -17.29
CA GLU A 73 -4.44 1.24 -18.56
C GLU A 73 -4.14 2.33 -19.59
N ALA A 74 -4.87 3.45 -19.59
CA ALA A 74 -4.55 4.61 -20.43
C ALA A 74 -3.22 5.25 -20.02
N PHE A 75 -2.95 5.37 -18.72
CA PHE A 75 -1.65 5.79 -18.21
C PHE A 75 -0.55 4.83 -18.67
N ALA A 76 -0.73 3.52 -18.48
CA ALA A 76 0.24 2.52 -18.90
C ALA A 76 0.55 2.58 -20.39
N ARG A 77 -0.47 2.73 -21.25
CA ARG A 77 -0.29 2.91 -22.70
C ARG A 77 0.47 4.19 -23.04
N THR A 78 0.13 5.30 -22.38
CA THR A 78 0.76 6.60 -22.63
C THR A 78 2.25 6.57 -22.26
N MET A 79 2.58 5.90 -21.16
CA MET A 79 3.96 5.74 -20.68
C MET A 79 4.70 4.55 -21.31
N ASN A 80 4.05 3.80 -22.20
CA ASN A 80 4.59 2.59 -22.83
C ASN A 80 5.13 1.55 -21.82
N LEU A 81 4.38 1.33 -20.74
CA LEU A 81 4.73 0.35 -19.71
C LEU A 81 4.44 -1.08 -20.17
N ARG A 82 5.24 -2.03 -19.71
CA ARG A 82 4.95 -3.46 -19.89
C ARG A 82 3.72 -3.91 -19.12
N THR A 83 3.47 -3.29 -17.97
CA THR A 83 2.29 -3.53 -17.15
C THR A 83 1.08 -2.84 -17.80
N SER A 84 0.36 -3.59 -18.63
CA SER A 84 -0.62 -3.05 -19.58
C SER A 84 -2.06 -3.50 -19.32
N ARG A 85 -2.30 -4.21 -18.20
CA ARG A 85 -3.63 -4.60 -17.73
C ARG A 85 -3.81 -4.26 -16.26
N ALA A 86 -5.02 -3.87 -15.90
CA ALA A 86 -5.35 -3.54 -14.52
C ALA A 86 -6.52 -4.36 -13.97
N VAL A 87 -6.51 -4.61 -12.66
CA VAL A 87 -7.66 -5.12 -11.90
C VAL A 87 -7.89 -4.19 -10.71
N ILE A 88 -9.15 -3.78 -10.52
CA ILE A 88 -9.62 -3.03 -9.34
C ILE A 88 -10.61 -3.92 -8.58
N GLY A 89 -10.59 -3.79 -7.26
CA GLY A 89 -11.47 -4.54 -6.37
C GLY A 89 -12.82 -3.86 -6.20
N PHE A 90 -13.25 -3.75 -4.95
CA PHE A 90 -14.51 -3.09 -4.61
C PHE A 90 -14.40 -1.57 -4.80
N ALA A 91 -15.31 -1.01 -5.59
CA ALA A 91 -15.49 0.43 -5.68
C ALA A 91 -15.77 1.03 -4.30
N ASN A 92 -15.19 2.19 -4.03
CA ASN A 92 -15.35 2.90 -2.77
C ASN A 92 -15.57 4.41 -2.97
N GLU A 93 -15.92 5.11 -1.89
CA GLU A 93 -16.31 6.53 -1.94
C GLU A 93 -15.14 7.50 -1.72
N THR A 94 -13.92 7.00 -1.56
CA THR A 94 -12.75 7.82 -1.19
C THR A 94 -11.99 8.38 -2.39
N GLN A 95 -12.31 7.92 -3.61
CA GLN A 95 -11.55 8.19 -4.83
C GLN A 95 -10.09 7.70 -4.81
N GLN A 96 -9.77 6.83 -3.84
CA GLN A 96 -8.44 6.27 -3.60
C GLN A 96 -8.55 4.75 -3.63
N GLU A 97 -8.76 4.21 -4.82
CA GLU A 97 -8.92 2.77 -5.01
C GLU A 97 -7.59 2.04 -4.77
N ILE A 98 -7.70 0.72 -4.60
CA ILE A 98 -6.56 -0.19 -4.60
C ILE A 98 -6.65 -0.99 -5.92
N ALA A 99 -5.57 -0.97 -6.69
CA ALA A 99 -5.54 -1.60 -8.02
C ALA A 99 -4.25 -2.40 -8.21
N LEU A 100 -4.31 -3.49 -8.97
CA LEU A 100 -3.11 -4.15 -9.49
C LEU A 100 -2.93 -3.77 -10.97
N LEU A 101 -1.81 -3.14 -11.32
CA LEU A 101 -1.35 -2.94 -12.69
C LEU A 101 -0.27 -4.00 -13.01
N PHE A 102 -0.48 -4.85 -14.01
CA PHE A 102 0.37 -6.02 -14.26
C PHE A 102 0.65 -6.24 -15.74
N ASP A 103 1.74 -6.97 -16.00
CA ASP A 103 2.13 -7.40 -17.33
C ASP A 103 1.37 -8.70 -17.71
N PRO A 104 0.41 -8.64 -18.66
CA PRO A 104 -0.37 -9.80 -19.06
C PRO A 104 0.47 -10.85 -19.80
N GLN A 105 1.70 -10.51 -20.18
CA GLN A 105 2.64 -11.46 -20.73
C GLN A 105 3.35 -12.28 -19.65
N VAL A 106 3.28 -11.97 -18.36
CA VAL A 106 3.96 -12.78 -17.33
C VAL A 106 3.01 -13.35 -16.29
N MET A 107 1.79 -12.81 -16.19
CA MET A 107 0.77 -13.31 -15.28
C MET A 107 -0.65 -12.99 -15.74
N THR A 108 -1.61 -13.65 -15.11
CA THR A 108 -3.02 -13.23 -15.05
C THR A 108 -3.40 -12.94 -13.61
N ALA A 109 -4.29 -11.97 -13.41
CA ALA A 109 -4.85 -11.65 -12.10
C ALA A 109 -6.37 -11.47 -12.20
N VAL A 110 -7.10 -11.95 -11.19
CA VAL A 110 -8.55 -11.77 -11.08
C VAL A 110 -8.92 -11.37 -9.66
N HIS A 111 -9.87 -10.44 -9.52
CA HIS A 111 -10.47 -10.09 -8.23
C HIS A 111 -11.26 -11.30 -7.72
N ASP A 112 -10.80 -11.88 -6.63
CA ASP A 112 -11.30 -13.14 -6.07
C ASP A 112 -11.38 -13.03 -4.53
N PRO A 113 -12.31 -12.21 -4.00
CA PRO A 113 -12.47 -12.06 -2.56
C PRO A 113 -13.00 -13.35 -1.95
N VAL A 114 -12.29 -13.84 -0.94
CA VAL A 114 -12.66 -15.06 -0.20
C VAL A 114 -13.14 -14.71 1.21
N GLY A 115 -13.51 -15.72 2.00
CA GLY A 115 -13.88 -15.55 3.41
C GLY A 115 -15.21 -14.84 3.66
N SER A 116 -15.63 -14.89 4.93
CA SER A 116 -16.89 -14.30 5.39
C SER A 116 -16.68 -13.69 6.78
N PRO A 117 -16.82 -12.37 6.95
CA PRO A 117 -17.24 -11.39 5.94
C PRO A 117 -16.17 -11.09 4.90
N ARG A 118 -16.59 -10.64 3.71
CA ARG A 118 -15.70 -10.01 2.72
C ARG A 118 -15.33 -8.59 3.16
N PHE A 119 -14.22 -8.07 2.68
CA PHE A 119 -13.75 -6.74 3.09
C PHE A 119 -14.66 -5.56 2.71
N ASP A 120 -15.58 -5.71 1.76
CA ASP A 120 -16.61 -4.71 1.43
C ASP A 120 -17.78 -4.66 2.44
N GLN A 121 -17.80 -5.58 3.41
CA GLN A 121 -18.87 -5.76 4.38
C GLN A 121 -18.48 -5.22 5.77
N GLU A 122 -19.31 -5.54 6.76
CA GLU A 122 -19.07 -5.19 8.17
C GLU A 122 -18.44 -6.36 8.90
N TYR A 123 -17.52 -6.04 9.81
CA TYR A 123 -16.85 -6.97 10.70
C TYR A 123 -17.09 -6.55 12.15
N ALA A 124 -17.47 -7.51 13.00
CA ALA A 124 -17.80 -7.25 14.39
C ALA A 124 -16.64 -7.70 15.29
N ILE A 125 -16.10 -6.77 16.09
CA ILE A 125 -14.99 -7.04 17.01
C ILE A 125 -15.13 -6.19 18.26
N ASP A 126 -14.91 -6.80 19.43
CA ASP A 126 -14.82 -6.11 20.71
C ASP A 126 -13.33 -5.87 21.02
N LEU A 127 -12.94 -4.59 21.16
CA LEU A 127 -11.57 -4.18 21.46
C LEU A 127 -11.40 -3.61 22.88
N ASP A 128 -12.47 -3.33 23.62
CA ASP A 128 -12.44 -2.72 24.95
C ASP A 128 -13.05 -3.56 26.08
N VAL A 129 -13.29 -4.86 25.82
CA VAL A 129 -13.62 -5.89 26.83
C VAL A 129 -14.94 -5.56 27.56
N ASP A 130 -15.78 -4.73 26.96
CA ASP A 130 -17.09 -4.35 27.49
C ASP A 130 -18.20 -5.31 27.01
N ALA A 131 -17.84 -6.32 26.21
CA ALA A 131 -18.73 -7.31 25.61
C ALA A 131 -19.75 -6.71 24.62
N GLU A 132 -19.48 -5.51 24.07
CA GLU A 132 -20.27 -4.88 23.01
C GLU A 132 -19.43 -4.77 21.70
N PRO A 133 -19.50 -5.75 20.79
CA PRO A 133 -18.72 -5.71 19.56
C PRO A 133 -18.98 -4.46 18.72
N GLU A 134 -17.92 -3.72 18.40
CA GLU A 134 -17.97 -2.63 17.45
C GLU A 134 -18.05 -3.17 16.02
N ARG A 135 -18.82 -2.47 15.17
CA ARG A 135 -18.86 -2.77 13.73
C ARG A 135 -17.84 -1.91 12.99
N VAL A 136 -16.90 -2.57 12.35
CA VAL A 136 -15.84 -1.95 11.57
C VAL A 136 -16.08 -2.23 10.10
N ARG A 137 -15.91 -1.18 9.27
CA ARG A 137 -15.99 -1.23 7.83
C ARG A 137 -14.74 -0.61 7.24
N TRP A 138 -14.20 -1.24 6.19
CA TRP A 138 -13.14 -0.63 5.40
C TRP A 138 -13.71 0.51 4.56
N SER A 139 -13.12 1.70 4.68
CA SER A 139 -13.38 2.79 3.72
C SER A 139 -12.75 2.50 2.36
N LYS A 140 -11.66 1.72 2.36
CA LYS A 140 -10.91 1.25 1.19
C LYS A 140 -10.72 -0.26 1.36
N PRO A 141 -11.68 -1.09 0.94
CA PRO A 141 -11.61 -2.54 1.12
C PRO A 141 -10.33 -3.12 0.50
N PRO A 142 -9.57 -3.97 1.22
CA PRO A 142 -8.43 -4.66 0.64
C PRO A 142 -8.76 -5.39 -0.66
N LEU A 143 -7.83 -5.32 -1.62
CA LEU A 143 -7.94 -5.96 -2.93
C LEU A 143 -7.45 -7.40 -2.85
N GLU A 144 -8.37 -8.36 -2.88
CA GLU A 144 -8.02 -9.79 -2.85
C GLU A 144 -7.98 -10.39 -4.26
N LEU A 145 -6.84 -10.97 -4.61
CA LEU A 145 -6.56 -11.46 -5.96
C LEU A 145 -6.11 -12.92 -5.94
N LEU A 146 -6.56 -13.67 -6.94
CA LEU A 146 -5.87 -14.85 -7.41
C LEU A 146 -4.96 -14.43 -8.57
N VAL A 147 -3.65 -14.68 -8.41
CA VAL A 147 -2.63 -14.41 -9.43
C VAL A 147 -2.05 -15.73 -9.91
N THR A 148 -1.93 -15.89 -11.23
CA THR A 148 -1.29 -17.05 -11.85
C THR A 148 -0.16 -16.57 -12.74
N ALA A 149 1.07 -16.95 -12.39
CA ALA A 149 2.25 -16.72 -13.22
C ALA A 149 2.18 -17.56 -14.51
N ARG A 150 2.87 -17.13 -15.56
CA ARG A 150 2.87 -17.80 -16.87
C ARG A 150 3.29 -19.28 -16.77
N GLY A 151 4.23 -19.65 -15.90
CA GLY A 151 4.66 -21.03 -15.70
C GLY A 151 3.70 -21.87 -14.83
N GLY A 152 2.57 -21.29 -14.41
CA GLY A 152 1.47 -21.98 -13.75
C GLY A 152 1.47 -21.84 -12.22
N THR A 153 2.50 -21.25 -11.62
CA THR A 153 2.49 -20.97 -10.18
C THR A 153 1.34 -20.03 -9.84
N SER A 154 0.45 -20.44 -8.95
CA SER A 154 -0.65 -19.61 -8.46
C SER A 154 -0.35 -19.11 -7.04
N LEU A 155 -0.66 -17.84 -6.77
CA LEU A 155 -0.52 -17.23 -5.46
C LEU A 155 -1.71 -16.32 -5.17
N ARG A 156 -1.96 -16.11 -3.88
CA ARG A 156 -2.89 -15.11 -3.36
C ARG A 156 -2.16 -13.79 -3.20
N MET A 157 -2.83 -12.69 -3.53
CA MET A 157 -2.31 -11.35 -3.30
C MET A 157 -3.37 -10.49 -2.63
N ILE A 158 -2.99 -9.76 -1.59
CA ILE A 158 -3.87 -8.82 -0.89
C ILE A 158 -3.26 -7.42 -0.91
N GLY A 159 -3.91 -6.50 -1.62
CA GLY A 159 -3.59 -5.08 -1.65
C GLY A 159 -4.21 -4.32 -0.47
N VAL A 160 -3.43 -3.53 0.25
CA VAL A 160 -3.87 -2.91 1.52
C VAL A 160 -3.71 -1.39 1.49
N HIS A 161 -4.75 -0.67 1.95
CA HIS A 161 -4.67 0.75 2.33
C HIS A 161 -5.37 0.93 3.67
N ALA A 162 -4.64 0.76 4.77
CA ALA A 162 -5.19 0.83 6.11
C ALA A 162 -5.47 2.27 6.57
N LYS A 163 -6.36 2.41 7.54
CA LYS A 163 -6.80 3.72 8.04
C LYS A 163 -5.63 4.52 8.63
N SER A 164 -5.40 5.72 8.13
CA SER A 164 -4.44 6.67 8.73
C SER A 164 -4.77 7.03 10.18
N LYS A 165 -3.73 7.08 11.02
CA LYS A 165 -3.79 7.49 12.44
C LYS A 165 -3.89 9.01 12.62
N ALA A 166 -3.63 9.80 11.58
CA ALA A 166 -3.58 11.26 11.69
C ALA A 166 -4.94 11.86 12.11
N PRO A 167 -4.99 12.78 13.10
CA PRO A 167 -6.23 13.35 13.61
C PRO A 167 -6.75 14.50 12.72
N HIS A 168 -6.95 14.22 11.44
CA HIS A 168 -7.50 15.19 10.49
C HIS A 168 -8.87 15.71 10.97
N GLY A 169 -9.11 17.01 10.81
CA GLY A 169 -10.37 17.66 11.20
C GLY A 169 -10.44 18.10 12.68
N ALA A 170 -9.43 17.80 13.49
CA ALA A 170 -9.37 18.30 14.86
C ALA A 170 -9.16 19.82 14.90
N ARG A 171 -9.99 20.51 15.69
CA ARG A 171 -9.93 21.98 15.88
C ARG A 171 -9.31 22.39 17.23
N ARG A 172 -9.15 21.43 18.15
CA ARG A 172 -8.65 21.64 19.53
C ARG A 172 -7.84 20.42 19.99
N PRO A 173 -6.88 20.57 20.92
CA PRO A 173 -6.03 19.45 21.39
C PRO A 173 -6.80 18.25 21.94
N ASP A 174 -7.79 18.46 22.81
CA ASP A 174 -8.57 17.35 23.40
C ASP A 174 -9.40 16.60 22.35
N HIS A 175 -9.90 17.33 21.35
CA HIS A 175 -10.60 16.74 20.21
C HIS A 175 -9.65 15.94 19.30
N ALA A 176 -8.42 16.45 19.09
CA ALA A 176 -7.39 15.74 18.35
C ALA A 176 -7.02 14.42 19.02
N MET A 177 -6.89 14.42 20.35
CA MET A 177 -6.62 13.23 21.14
C MET A 177 -7.69 12.16 20.93
N ARG A 178 -8.97 12.54 21.05
CA ARG A 178 -10.09 11.60 20.86
C ARG A 178 -10.13 11.02 19.44
N ILE A 179 -10.01 11.87 18.41
CA ILE A 179 -9.98 11.40 17.02
C ILE A 179 -8.80 10.44 16.80
N ALA A 180 -7.63 10.73 17.35
CA ALA A 180 -6.46 9.86 17.22
C ALA A 180 -6.70 8.49 17.86
N ILE A 181 -7.36 8.43 19.02
CA ILE A 181 -7.72 7.16 19.66
C ILE A 181 -8.73 6.37 18.81
N ASP A 182 -9.80 7.03 18.34
CA ASP A 182 -10.83 6.38 17.50
C ASP A 182 -10.25 5.86 16.18
N ASN A 183 -9.36 6.64 15.54
CA ASN A 183 -8.68 6.22 14.30
C ASN A 183 -7.78 5.00 14.55
N ARG A 184 -7.03 4.98 15.66
CA ARG A 184 -6.19 3.83 16.04
C ARG A 184 -7.02 2.58 16.31
N ARG A 185 -8.13 2.69 17.06
CA ARG A 185 -9.03 1.55 17.34
C ARG A 185 -9.55 0.94 16.04
N LYS A 186 -10.00 1.78 15.10
CA LYS A 186 -10.46 1.33 13.77
C LYS A 186 -9.36 0.67 12.95
N GLN A 187 -8.17 1.26 12.92
CA GLN A 187 -7.03 0.68 12.20
C GLN A 187 -6.60 -0.66 12.82
N LEU A 188 -6.60 -0.76 14.15
CA LEU A 188 -6.28 -2.00 14.86
C LEU A 188 -7.27 -3.11 14.49
N ALA A 189 -8.58 -2.82 14.55
CA ALA A 189 -9.61 -3.75 14.13
C ALA A 189 -9.46 -4.18 12.66
N GLN A 190 -9.13 -3.24 11.77
CA GLN A 190 -8.82 -3.52 10.37
C GLN A 190 -7.64 -4.50 10.23
N CYS A 191 -6.55 -4.28 10.97
CA CYS A 191 -5.38 -5.14 10.96
C CYS A 191 -5.66 -6.54 11.57
N ILE A 192 -6.49 -6.64 12.59
CA ILE A 192 -6.94 -7.93 13.15
C ILE A 192 -7.77 -8.70 12.12
N TRP A 193 -8.75 -8.05 11.50
CA TRP A 193 -9.56 -8.67 10.45
C TRP A 193 -8.69 -9.12 9.25
N LEU A 194 -7.72 -8.29 8.85
CA LEU A 194 -6.77 -8.67 7.81
C LEU A 194 -5.90 -9.85 8.25
N ARG A 195 -5.47 -9.92 9.52
CA ARG A 195 -4.71 -11.04 10.05
C ARG A 195 -5.50 -12.35 10.01
N GLU A 196 -6.78 -12.33 10.40
CA GLU A 196 -7.63 -13.53 10.30
C GLU A 196 -7.73 -14.02 8.84
N ARG A 197 -7.85 -13.10 7.87
CA ARG A 197 -7.80 -13.46 6.45
C ARG A 197 -6.46 -14.04 6.01
N VAL A 198 -5.36 -13.52 6.55
CA VAL A 198 -4.01 -14.08 6.32
C VAL A 198 -3.93 -15.51 6.88
N GLU A 199 -4.45 -15.75 8.07
CA GLU A 199 -4.48 -17.07 8.70
C GLU A 199 -5.27 -18.08 7.87
N ASP A 200 -6.46 -17.71 7.37
CA ASP A 200 -7.24 -18.56 6.46
C ASP A 200 -6.40 -19.05 5.26
N HIS A 201 -5.59 -18.16 4.68
CA HIS A 201 -4.72 -18.48 3.54
C HIS A 201 -3.53 -19.36 3.94
N LEU A 202 -2.89 -19.05 5.07
CA LEU A 202 -1.74 -19.81 5.57
C LEU A 202 -2.15 -21.22 5.99
N ASP A 203 -3.30 -21.38 6.66
CA ASP A 203 -3.87 -22.67 7.06
C ASP A 203 -4.29 -23.51 5.85
N ALA A 204 -4.77 -22.87 4.78
CA ALA A 204 -5.02 -23.52 3.50
C ALA A 204 -3.74 -23.87 2.72
N GLY A 205 -2.55 -23.53 3.22
CA GLY A 205 -1.27 -23.78 2.57
C GLY A 205 -1.07 -22.98 1.28
N GLN A 206 -1.74 -21.83 1.14
CA GLN A 206 -1.66 -21.00 -0.05
C GLN A 206 -0.47 -20.05 0.02
N SER A 207 0.31 -19.96 -1.07
CA SER A 207 1.33 -18.93 -1.22
C SER A 207 0.67 -17.55 -1.25
N LEU A 208 1.12 -16.64 -0.40
CA LEU A 208 0.46 -15.34 -0.17
C LEU A 208 1.45 -14.18 -0.18
N VAL A 209 1.08 -13.11 -0.86
CA VAL A 209 1.74 -11.80 -0.80
C VAL A 209 0.75 -10.77 -0.26
N VAL A 210 1.11 -10.05 0.79
CA VAL A 210 0.32 -8.92 1.33
C VAL A 210 1.14 -7.65 1.17
N LEU A 211 0.61 -6.67 0.46
CA LEU A 211 1.37 -5.47 0.10
C LEU A 211 0.50 -4.23 0.00
N GLY A 212 1.08 -3.07 0.30
CA GLY A 212 0.33 -1.82 0.33
C GLY A 212 0.80 -0.85 1.38
N ASP A 213 0.00 0.19 1.61
CA ASP A 213 0.20 1.23 2.62
C ASP A 213 -0.59 0.86 3.89
N PHE A 214 0.12 0.54 4.95
CA PHE A 214 -0.47 0.20 6.24
C PHE A 214 -0.74 1.42 7.12
N ASN A 215 -0.28 2.61 6.71
CA ASN A 215 -0.34 3.82 7.51
C ASN A 215 0.19 3.60 8.95
N ASP A 216 1.10 2.64 9.11
CA ASP A 216 1.64 2.19 10.38
C ASP A 216 3.03 1.56 10.19
N GLY A 217 3.78 1.45 11.29
CA GLY A 217 5.02 0.71 11.32
C GLY A 217 5.43 0.28 12.72
N PRO A 218 6.27 -0.77 12.84
CA PRO A 218 6.66 -1.32 14.13
C PRO A 218 7.31 -0.30 15.08
N GLY A 219 6.84 -0.25 16.32
CA GLY A 219 7.46 0.54 17.38
C GLY A 219 7.32 2.05 17.22
N LEU A 220 6.36 2.53 16.41
CA LEU A 220 6.23 3.94 16.03
C LEU A 220 5.32 4.76 16.95
N ASP A 221 4.56 4.12 17.86
CA ASP A 221 3.52 4.83 18.61
C ASP A 221 3.65 4.65 20.14
N GLU A 222 3.72 5.75 20.91
CA GLU A 222 3.73 5.69 22.38
C GLU A 222 2.43 5.07 22.94
N TYR A 223 1.36 5.05 22.13
CA TYR A 223 0.08 4.40 22.43
C TYR A 223 0.06 2.90 22.12
N GLU A 224 1.07 2.33 21.45
CA GLU A 224 1.23 0.86 21.32
C GLU A 224 1.31 0.20 22.70
N LYS A 225 1.74 0.94 23.74
CA LYS A 225 1.70 0.46 25.13
C LYS A 225 0.29 0.12 25.63
N LEU A 226 -0.77 0.67 25.02
CA LEU A 226 -2.16 0.38 25.37
C LEU A 226 -2.68 -0.90 24.70
N PHE A 227 -2.16 -1.25 23.52
CA PHE A 227 -2.66 -2.37 22.70
C PHE A 227 -1.62 -3.50 22.51
N GLY A 228 -0.42 -3.31 23.04
CA GLY A 228 0.69 -4.27 23.05
C GLY A 228 1.51 -4.34 21.77
N ARG A 229 0.95 -4.01 20.59
CA ARG A 229 1.59 -4.17 19.27
C ARG A 229 1.06 -3.18 18.22
N SER A 230 1.87 -2.92 17.19
CA SER A 230 1.44 -2.18 15.98
C SER A 230 0.51 -3.02 15.09
N GLY A 231 -0.23 -2.36 14.19
CA GLY A 231 -1.08 -3.03 13.22
C GLY A 231 -0.29 -3.92 12.24
N VAL A 232 0.92 -3.49 11.88
CA VAL A 232 1.85 -4.27 11.05
C VAL A 232 2.29 -5.54 11.75
N GLU A 233 2.65 -5.48 13.04
CA GLU A 233 3.00 -6.66 13.83
C GLU A 233 1.85 -7.66 13.93
N ILE A 234 0.62 -7.17 14.05
CA ILE A 234 -0.57 -8.03 14.08
C ILE A 234 -0.72 -8.78 12.77
N VAL A 235 -0.63 -8.09 11.63
CA VAL A 235 -0.80 -8.72 10.30
C VAL A 235 0.34 -9.69 9.99
N MET A 236 1.57 -9.34 10.35
CA MET A 236 2.71 -10.24 10.20
C MET A 236 2.54 -11.53 11.02
N GLY A 237 1.91 -11.46 12.19
CA GLY A 237 1.71 -12.61 13.06
C GLY A 237 2.83 -12.79 14.08
N GLN A 238 2.64 -13.78 14.95
CA GLN A 238 3.47 -13.94 16.15
C GLN A 238 4.63 -14.92 15.95
N GLU A 239 5.59 -14.89 16.86
CA GLU A 239 6.61 -15.92 16.94
C GLU A 239 6.00 -17.25 17.41
N GLY A 240 6.36 -18.35 16.76
CA GLY A 240 5.81 -19.69 17.06
C GLY A 240 4.64 -20.13 16.16
N GLU A 241 4.11 -19.23 15.33
CA GLU A 241 3.04 -19.49 14.36
C GLU A 241 3.50 -19.19 12.93
N PRO A 242 2.80 -19.68 11.88
CA PRO A 242 3.01 -19.21 10.52
C PRO A 242 2.85 -17.68 10.44
N ARG A 243 3.95 -17.00 10.12
CA ARG A 243 4.05 -15.54 10.04
C ARG A 243 4.45 -15.09 8.65
N LEU A 244 3.94 -13.93 8.24
CA LEU A 244 4.44 -13.24 7.07
C LEU A 244 5.83 -12.65 7.37
N TYR A 245 6.61 -12.45 6.30
CA TYR A 245 7.95 -11.89 6.36
C TYR A 245 8.07 -10.68 5.44
N ASP A 246 8.57 -9.57 5.98
CA ASP A 246 9.04 -8.40 5.23
C ASP A 246 10.40 -7.99 5.80
N ALA A 247 11.39 -7.79 4.91
CA ALA A 247 12.76 -7.55 5.35
C ALA A 247 12.93 -6.20 6.09
N HIS A 248 12.17 -5.17 5.70
CA HIS A 248 12.26 -3.84 6.30
C HIS A 248 11.55 -3.81 7.65
N ALA A 249 10.37 -4.44 7.76
CA ALA A 249 9.66 -4.60 9.04
C ALA A 249 10.49 -5.40 10.05
N GLU A 250 11.10 -6.51 9.63
CA GLU A 250 11.97 -7.34 10.47
C GLU A 250 13.23 -6.59 10.94
N ALA A 251 13.85 -5.83 10.04
CA ALA A 251 14.99 -5.00 10.38
C ALA A 251 14.61 -3.97 11.47
N LEU A 252 13.43 -3.34 11.34
CA LEU A 252 12.93 -2.37 12.30
C LEU A 252 12.61 -2.99 13.67
N LEU A 253 11.98 -4.17 13.69
CA LEU A 253 11.66 -4.92 14.92
C LEU A 253 12.90 -5.39 15.70
N ARG A 254 13.96 -5.80 14.98
CA ARG A 254 15.20 -6.33 15.57
C ARG A 254 16.25 -5.26 15.86
N ARG A 255 15.95 -4.00 15.52
CA ARG A 255 16.91 -2.90 15.52
C ARG A 255 17.40 -2.56 16.93
N PRO A 256 18.71 -2.38 17.14
CA PRO A 256 19.25 -1.72 18.33
C PRO A 256 18.87 -0.24 18.37
N VAL A 257 18.63 0.31 19.57
CA VAL A 257 18.33 1.75 19.75
C VAL A 257 19.35 2.63 18.98
N GLY A 258 18.85 3.46 18.06
CA GLY A 258 19.67 4.37 17.24
C GLY A 258 20.14 3.83 15.88
N GLY A 259 19.75 2.61 15.48
CA GLY A 259 20.04 2.09 14.14
C GLY A 259 19.27 2.81 13.01
N PHE A 260 19.72 2.61 11.77
CA PHE A 260 19.08 3.14 10.55
C PHE A 260 17.58 2.78 10.49
N LEU A 261 16.77 3.75 10.06
CA LEU A 261 15.33 3.61 9.85
C LEU A 261 15.05 3.55 8.36
N PRO A 262 14.62 2.41 7.80
CA PRO A 262 14.06 2.42 6.46
C PRO A 262 12.86 3.38 6.41
N ALA A 263 12.69 4.08 5.30
CA ALA A 263 11.57 5.00 5.10
C ALA A 263 11.00 4.84 3.70
N SER A 264 9.73 4.50 3.62
CA SER A 264 8.97 4.45 2.37
C SER A 264 8.15 5.71 2.14
N ALA A 265 8.03 6.61 3.11
CA ALA A 265 7.26 7.84 2.97
C ALA A 265 7.94 9.02 3.66
N ARG A 266 7.63 10.23 3.17
CA ARG A 266 8.20 11.49 3.66
C ARG A 266 7.18 12.63 3.62
N PHE A 267 6.90 13.21 4.78
CA PHE A 267 5.91 14.27 4.96
C PHE A 267 6.53 15.57 5.46
N TRP A 268 6.11 16.71 4.91
CA TRP A 268 6.57 18.02 5.39
C TRP A 268 5.79 18.44 6.64
N MET A 269 6.49 18.58 7.78
CA MET A 269 5.90 19.14 9.00
C MET A 269 6.04 20.67 8.97
N ALA A 270 4.97 21.35 8.54
CA ALA A 270 4.98 22.80 8.34
C ALA A 270 5.30 23.59 9.63
N ASP A 271 4.82 23.13 10.78
CA ASP A 271 5.08 23.71 12.10
C ASP A 271 6.55 23.60 12.51
N ARG A 272 7.20 22.47 12.17
CA ARG A 272 8.61 22.18 12.53
C ARG A 272 9.60 22.52 11.43
N LYS A 273 9.12 22.93 10.25
CA LYS A 273 9.87 23.20 9.03
C LYS A 273 10.92 22.13 8.73
N ARG A 274 10.51 20.87 8.84
CA ARG A 274 11.37 19.71 8.58
C ARG A 274 10.55 18.57 7.99
N TRP A 275 11.26 17.64 7.37
CA TRP A 275 10.68 16.42 6.86
C TRP A 275 10.62 15.35 7.95
N MET A 276 9.48 14.67 8.03
CA MET A 276 9.33 13.42 8.77
C MET A 276 9.44 12.28 7.77
N GLN A 277 10.22 11.26 8.09
CA GLN A 277 10.35 10.04 7.31
C GLN A 277 9.85 8.86 8.13
N THR A 278 9.17 7.93 7.48
CA THR A 278 8.57 6.76 8.14
C THR A 278 8.43 5.61 7.15
N LEU A 279 8.43 4.38 7.67
CA LEU A 279 8.08 3.18 6.92
C LEU A 279 6.59 2.93 7.06
N LEU A 280 5.85 2.92 5.95
CA LEU A 280 4.41 2.69 5.90
C LEU A 280 4.01 1.64 4.85
N ASP A 281 4.88 1.43 3.86
CA ASP A 281 4.62 0.57 2.71
C ASP A 281 5.42 -0.73 2.84
N TYR A 282 4.76 -1.86 2.66
CA TYR A 282 5.34 -3.17 2.90
C TYR A 282 5.05 -4.13 1.74
N VAL A 283 5.92 -5.13 1.58
CA VAL A 283 5.67 -6.29 0.72
C VAL A 283 5.99 -7.55 1.52
N MET A 284 4.96 -8.06 2.18
CA MET A 284 5.04 -9.21 3.07
C MET A 284 4.79 -10.50 2.28
N VAL A 285 5.57 -11.54 2.55
CA VAL A 285 5.44 -12.85 1.89
C VAL A 285 5.18 -13.97 2.89
N SER A 286 4.40 -14.98 2.48
CA SER A 286 4.18 -16.20 3.26
C SER A 286 5.47 -17.00 3.48
N PRO A 287 5.51 -17.89 4.49
CA PRO A 287 6.70 -18.69 4.79
C PRO A 287 7.28 -19.47 3.60
N ASP A 288 6.43 -20.05 2.75
CA ASP A 288 6.84 -20.85 1.58
C ASP A 288 7.46 -20.01 0.45
N LEU A 289 7.14 -18.71 0.40
CA LEU A 289 7.69 -17.76 -0.56
C LEU A 289 8.98 -17.09 -0.05
N ARG A 290 9.24 -17.09 1.25
CA ARG A 290 10.40 -16.42 1.85
C ARG A 290 11.72 -16.85 1.20
N ASP A 291 11.91 -18.16 1.02
CA ASP A 291 13.15 -18.68 0.42
C ASP A 291 13.25 -18.43 -1.09
N LYS A 292 12.17 -17.98 -1.73
CA LYS A 292 12.12 -17.57 -3.15
C LYS A 292 12.20 -16.05 -3.32
N ALA A 293 12.05 -15.31 -2.25
CA ALA A 293 11.98 -13.86 -2.27
C ALA A 293 13.36 -13.24 -2.00
N ARG A 294 13.72 -12.25 -2.80
CA ARG A 294 15.02 -11.55 -2.76
C ARG A 294 14.80 -10.06 -2.99
N ASN A 295 15.84 -9.27 -2.73
CA ASN A 295 15.94 -7.88 -3.15
C ASN A 295 14.76 -7.00 -2.70
N TRP A 296 14.36 -7.12 -1.42
CA TRP A 296 13.48 -6.12 -0.81
C TRP A 296 14.15 -4.75 -0.90
N ARG A 297 13.50 -3.85 -1.62
CA ARG A 297 14.05 -2.57 -2.02
C ARG A 297 13.01 -1.49 -1.83
N ILE A 298 13.37 -0.48 -1.05
CA ILE A 298 12.65 0.80 -1.04
C ILE A 298 13.38 1.70 -2.03
N TRP A 299 12.65 2.26 -2.98
CA TRP A 299 13.19 3.16 -4.00
C TRP A 299 13.34 4.57 -3.42
N HIS A 300 14.07 4.69 -2.31
CA HIS A 300 14.23 5.93 -1.58
C HIS A 300 15.21 6.85 -2.32
N PRO A 301 14.87 8.12 -2.59
CA PRO A 301 15.64 9.03 -3.44
C PRO A 301 17.07 9.32 -2.96
N PHE A 302 17.37 9.06 -1.70
CA PHE A 302 18.69 9.35 -1.10
C PHE A 302 19.37 8.13 -0.47
N ASP A 303 18.63 7.05 -0.23
CA ASP A 303 19.16 5.88 0.49
C ASP A 303 19.37 4.69 -0.46
N ASP A 304 18.69 4.68 -1.60
CA ASP A 304 18.95 3.74 -2.68
C ASP A 304 20.01 4.32 -3.62
N PRO A 305 21.16 3.64 -3.82
CA PRO A 305 22.27 4.18 -4.61
C PRO A 305 21.89 4.54 -6.04
N VAL A 306 21.08 3.72 -6.71
CA VAL A 306 20.67 3.97 -8.10
C VAL A 306 19.72 5.17 -8.16
N CYS A 307 18.82 5.31 -7.17
CA CYS A 307 17.94 6.47 -7.10
C CYS A 307 18.73 7.75 -6.82
N ASP A 308 19.73 7.72 -5.94
CA ASP A 308 20.51 8.91 -5.59
C ASP A 308 21.46 9.35 -6.72
N GLU A 309 22.07 8.39 -7.42
CA GLU A 309 23.02 8.65 -8.52
C GLU A 309 22.35 9.10 -9.83
N VAL A 310 21.04 8.89 -9.99
CA VAL A 310 20.27 9.29 -11.19
C VAL A 310 19.38 10.50 -10.86
N PRO A 311 19.81 11.74 -11.13
CA PRO A 311 19.11 12.95 -10.69
C PRO A 311 17.67 13.05 -11.19
N GLU A 312 17.40 12.58 -12.40
CA GLU A 312 16.07 12.58 -13.02
C GLU A 312 15.12 11.67 -12.23
N LEU A 313 15.55 10.46 -11.88
CA LEU A 313 14.77 9.52 -11.07
C LEU A 313 14.58 10.04 -9.65
N ARG A 314 15.64 10.58 -9.03
CA ARG A 314 15.55 11.21 -7.70
C ARG A 314 14.50 12.31 -7.65
N SER A 315 14.53 13.21 -8.64
CA SER A 315 13.58 14.31 -8.73
C SER A 315 12.16 13.80 -9.00
N ALA A 316 12.02 12.80 -9.86
CA ALA A 316 10.75 12.17 -10.16
C ALA A 316 10.14 11.52 -8.91
N LEU A 317 10.90 10.74 -8.13
CA LEU A 317 10.43 10.15 -6.86
C LEU A 317 9.90 11.22 -5.89
N LEU A 318 10.60 12.35 -5.77
CA LEU A 318 10.18 13.45 -4.91
C LEU A 318 8.97 14.22 -5.44
N THR A 319 8.73 14.22 -6.75
CA THR A 319 7.64 14.96 -7.42
C THR A 319 6.37 14.12 -7.62
N ALA A 320 6.53 12.80 -7.75
CA ALA A 320 5.46 11.85 -8.05
C ALA A 320 4.53 11.59 -6.85
N SER A 321 5.08 11.25 -5.69
CA SER A 321 4.32 11.03 -4.44
C SER A 321 5.15 11.39 -3.20
N ASP A 322 4.50 11.57 -2.07
CA ASP A 322 5.09 11.57 -0.73
C ASP A 322 5.48 10.17 -0.23
N HIS A 323 5.07 9.12 -0.94
CA HIS A 323 5.57 7.75 -0.79
C HIS A 323 6.61 7.40 -1.86
N PHE A 324 7.40 6.38 -1.58
CA PHE A 324 8.41 5.77 -2.43
C PHE A 324 8.02 4.31 -2.67
N PRO A 325 8.16 3.80 -3.90
CA PRO A 325 7.83 2.41 -4.19
C PRO A 325 8.62 1.43 -3.32
N VAL A 326 7.99 0.31 -2.98
CA VAL A 326 8.65 -0.84 -2.34
C VAL A 326 8.48 -2.04 -3.23
N SER A 327 9.57 -2.75 -3.52
CA SER A 327 9.56 -3.91 -4.42
C SER A 327 10.31 -5.10 -3.88
N ILE A 328 9.95 -6.28 -4.38
CA ILE A 328 10.66 -7.54 -4.16
C ILE A 328 10.84 -8.27 -5.49
N GLU A 329 11.75 -9.22 -5.50
CA GLU A 329 11.89 -10.20 -6.57
C GLU A 329 11.54 -11.59 -6.05
N LEU A 330 10.53 -12.22 -6.66
CA LEU A 330 10.11 -13.59 -6.38
C LEU A 330 10.61 -14.53 -7.48
N ASP A 331 11.35 -15.56 -7.08
CA ASP A 331 11.75 -16.67 -7.95
C ASP A 331 10.63 -17.71 -8.02
N ILE A 332 9.66 -17.45 -8.90
CA ILE A 332 8.49 -18.28 -9.16
C ILE A 332 8.28 -18.44 -10.68
N ALA A 333 7.87 -19.63 -11.10
CA ALA A 333 7.69 -20.01 -12.51
C ALA A 333 6.27 -19.71 -13.01
#